data_AF-A0AAI9XM72-F1
#
_entry.id   AF-A0AAI9XM72-F1
#
_cell.length_a   1.000
_cell.length_b   1.000
_cell.length_c   1.000
_cell.angle_alpha   90.00
_cell.angle_beta   90.00
_cell.angle_gamma   90.00
#
_symmetry.space_group_name_H-M   'P 1'
#
loop_
_entity.id
_entity.type
_entity.pdbx_description
1 polymer ?
#
loop_
_entity_poly.entity_id
_entity_poly.type
_entity_poly.pdbx_seq_one_letter_code
_entity_poly.pdbx_strand_id
1 'polypeptide(L)'
;MSSVLPKTDAPKVGVNDAIAALPAYKSLSSFVKTEGATDKKALENTVDEFKDLAKKSESQIEDFLWDTYNAIFAVAKQTPPEKQTPLLDFLQRLRETTVTASDGQPLKLNNQVVWKDLPTFGWVARDLWNFDTSDASASAEEKASWTNLSAFAAQLTARADLTNSQDPLDFSLYALWALREAFEEDFAAASVERNSIATRLAYQWLSYAPDALHDLSLKGRDFDGKSGKPGSKFADREWKGMNEARYGVWADSITSISQTASDEEVRALAREAAAKLKTK
;
A
#
# COMPACT_ATOMS: atom_id res chain seq x y z
N MET A 1 33.65 16.48 -22.85
CA MET A 1 33.63 16.95 -21.45
C MET A 1 32.34 16.46 -20.83
N SER A 2 32.40 15.34 -20.11
CA SER A 2 31.24 14.78 -19.39
C SER A 2 30.92 15.68 -18.20
N SER A 3 29.72 16.27 -18.20
CA SER A 3 29.12 16.85 -17.01
C SER A 3 28.57 15.70 -16.17
N VAL A 4 29.33 15.31 -15.14
CA VAL A 4 28.87 14.42 -14.08
C VAL A 4 28.05 15.29 -13.13
N LEU A 5 26.73 15.11 -13.14
CA LEU A 5 25.88 15.62 -12.08
C LEU A 5 26.27 14.91 -10.76
N PRO A 6 26.30 15.62 -9.62
CA PRO A 6 26.64 14.99 -8.35
C PRO A 6 25.53 14.01 -7.98
N LYS A 7 25.92 12.75 -7.71
CA LYS A 7 25.08 11.82 -6.97
C LYS A 7 24.89 12.43 -5.58
N THR A 8 23.69 12.89 -5.29
CA THR A 8 23.28 13.19 -3.92
C THR A 8 23.24 11.88 -3.15
N ASP A 9 24.12 11.74 -2.16
CA ASP A 9 24.06 10.68 -1.16
C ASP A 9 22.71 10.77 -0.43
N ALA A 10 21.74 9.96 -0.85
CA ALA A 10 20.52 9.76 -0.11
C ALA A 10 20.87 9.06 1.22
N PRO A 11 20.30 9.50 2.37
CA PRO A 11 20.68 8.95 3.66
C PRO A 11 20.25 7.49 3.78
N LYS A 12 21.05 6.74 4.56
CA LYS A 12 20.76 5.38 5.02
C LYS A 12 19.34 5.27 5.57
N VAL A 13 18.70 4.16 5.21
CA VAL A 13 17.28 3.83 5.31
C VAL A 13 16.83 3.72 6.78
N GLY A 14 16.69 4.87 7.43
CA GLY A 14 15.88 5.09 8.62
C GLY A 14 14.63 5.91 8.24
N VAL A 15 13.65 6.00 9.13
CA VAL A 15 12.68 7.10 9.03
C VAL A 15 13.49 8.39 9.03
N ASN A 16 13.30 9.27 8.04
CA ASN A 16 13.95 10.57 8.03
C ASN A 16 13.72 11.24 9.38
N ASP A 17 14.77 11.80 9.99
CA ASP A 17 14.74 12.44 11.31
C ASP A 17 13.55 13.40 11.47
N ALA A 18 13.14 14.08 10.39
CA ALA A 18 11.94 14.92 10.37
C ALA A 18 10.66 14.14 10.70
N ILE A 19 10.42 13.00 10.01
CA ILE A 19 9.26 12.13 10.27
C ILE A 19 9.38 11.47 11.64
N ALA A 20 10.58 11.05 12.04
CA ALA A 20 10.82 10.40 13.33
C ALA A 20 10.55 11.36 14.51
N ALA A 21 10.69 12.66 14.29
CA ALA A 21 10.41 13.69 15.28
C ALA A 21 8.90 13.96 15.46
N LEU A 22 8.06 13.62 14.47
CA LEU A 22 6.62 13.90 14.49
C LEU A 22 5.92 13.22 15.68
N PRO A 23 5.00 13.93 16.37
CA PRO A 23 4.18 13.33 17.42
C PRO A 23 3.41 12.09 16.95
N ALA A 24 2.80 12.18 15.76
CA ALA A 24 2.06 11.08 15.15
C ALA A 24 2.92 9.82 14.96
N TYR A 25 4.17 9.97 14.50
CA TYR A 25 5.08 8.85 14.32
C TYR A 25 5.46 8.22 15.66
N LYS A 26 5.79 9.03 16.67
CA LYS A 26 6.17 8.52 18.00
C LYS A 26 5.04 7.74 18.66
N SER A 27 3.83 8.31 18.64
CA SER A 27 2.62 7.67 19.17
C SER A 27 2.32 6.35 18.46
N LEU A 28 2.22 6.36 17.13
CA LEU A 28 1.94 5.15 16.35
C LEU A 28 3.03 4.10 16.44
N SER A 29 4.30 4.50 16.32
CA SER A 29 5.41 3.55 16.45
C SER A 29 5.42 2.91 17.83
N SER A 30 5.05 3.63 18.90
CA SER A 30 4.93 3.03 20.22
C SER A 30 3.78 2.02 20.22
N PHE A 31 2.57 2.45 19.85
CA PHE A 31 1.37 1.63 19.83
C PHE A 31 1.57 0.30 19.07
N VAL A 32 2.12 0.35 17.86
CA VAL A 32 2.39 -0.84 17.03
C VAL A 32 3.45 -1.75 17.66
N LYS A 33 4.46 -1.21 18.35
CA LYS A 33 5.56 -2.01 18.94
C LYS A 33 5.22 -2.62 20.30
N THR A 34 4.43 -1.93 21.13
CA THR A 34 4.24 -2.31 22.54
C THR A 34 2.93 -3.03 22.82
N GLU A 35 1.84 -2.76 22.08
CA GLU A 35 0.48 -3.06 22.58
C GLU A 35 -0.54 -3.48 21.48
N GLY A 36 -0.13 -3.46 20.22
CA GLY A 36 -1.02 -3.00 19.15
C GLY A 36 -2.23 -3.83 18.70
N ALA A 37 -2.34 -5.13 18.96
CA ALA A 37 -3.42 -5.92 18.33
C ALA A 37 -4.59 -6.26 19.26
N THR A 38 -4.38 -6.25 20.58
CA THR A 38 -5.36 -6.82 21.53
C THR A 38 -5.77 -5.86 22.65
N ASP A 39 -5.04 -4.75 22.85
CA ASP A 39 -5.40 -3.76 23.85
C ASP A 39 -6.32 -2.69 23.27
N LYS A 40 -7.63 -2.90 23.44
CA LYS A 40 -8.67 -1.95 23.04
C LYS A 40 -8.48 -0.58 23.67
N LYS A 41 -7.99 -0.51 24.91
CA LYS A 41 -7.79 0.78 25.60
C LYS A 41 -6.62 1.54 24.97
N ALA A 42 -5.53 0.85 24.63
CA ALA A 42 -4.41 1.45 23.92
C ALA A 42 -4.82 2.00 22.54
N LEU A 43 -5.65 1.26 21.80
CA LEU A 43 -6.22 1.71 20.53
C LEU A 43 -7.03 2.99 20.69
N GLU A 44 -8.01 3.01 21.61
CA GLU A 44 -8.87 4.19 21.83
C GLU A 44 -8.05 5.40 22.29
N ASN A 45 -7.08 5.21 23.20
CA ASN A 45 -6.19 6.29 23.63
C ASN A 45 -5.39 6.88 22.47
N THR A 46 -4.86 6.04 21.58
CA THR A 46 -4.09 6.47 20.40
C THR A 46 -4.99 7.23 19.42
N VAL A 47 -6.23 6.76 19.21
CA VAL A 47 -7.21 7.44 18.36
C VAL A 47 -7.61 8.81 18.94
N ASP A 48 -7.82 8.90 20.25
CA ASP A 48 -8.10 10.17 20.93
C ASP A 48 -6.93 11.15 20.85
N GLU A 49 -5.69 10.67 20.96
CA GLU A 49 -4.50 11.51 20.75
C GLU A 49 -4.50 12.13 19.34
N PHE A 50 -4.83 11.36 18.30
CA PHE A 50 -4.88 11.87 16.92
C PHE A 50 -6.01 12.87 16.70
N LYS A 51 -7.16 12.68 17.35
CA LYS A 51 -8.24 13.68 17.35
C LYS A 51 -7.78 14.99 17.99
N ASP A 52 -7.11 14.91 19.13
CA ASP A 52 -6.57 16.08 19.83
C ASP A 52 -5.50 16.80 19.01
N LEU A 53 -4.61 16.05 18.36
CA LEU A 53 -3.59 16.61 17.47
C LEU A 53 -4.20 17.32 16.25
N ALA A 54 -5.21 16.73 15.61
CA ALA A 54 -5.94 17.37 14.52
C ALA A 54 -6.65 18.64 14.99
N LYS A 55 -7.31 18.60 16.15
CA LYS A 55 -7.99 19.77 16.70
C LYS A 55 -7.03 20.91 17.01
N LYS A 56 -5.88 20.61 17.62
CA LYS A 56 -4.83 21.59 17.91
C LYS A 56 -4.21 22.18 16.63
N SER A 57 -4.28 21.44 15.53
CA SER A 57 -3.71 21.82 14.24
C SER A 57 -4.74 22.36 13.25
N GLU A 58 -5.94 22.75 13.70
CA GLU A 58 -7.05 23.20 12.84
C GLU A 58 -6.64 24.29 11.84
N SER A 59 -5.83 25.27 12.24
CA SER A 59 -5.37 26.35 11.35
C SER A 59 -4.29 25.94 10.34
N GLN A 60 -3.71 24.74 10.49
CA GLN A 60 -2.63 24.19 9.66
C GLN A 60 -2.95 22.73 9.29
N ILE A 61 -4.24 22.44 9.08
CA ILE A 61 -4.73 21.07 8.99
C ILE A 61 -4.13 20.31 7.80
N GLU A 62 -3.86 20.99 6.69
CA GLU A 62 -3.24 20.39 5.51
C GLU A 62 -1.83 19.87 5.80
N ASP A 63 -0.95 20.72 6.34
CA ASP A 63 0.42 20.34 6.73
C ASP A 63 0.41 19.23 7.79
N PHE A 64 -0.47 19.35 8.79
CA PHE A 64 -0.62 18.33 9.82
C PHE A 64 -1.02 16.97 9.25
N LEU A 65 -1.97 16.94 8.31
CA LEU A 65 -2.41 15.70 7.68
C LEU A 65 -1.32 15.10 6.81
N TRP A 66 -0.62 15.92 6.02
CA TRP A 66 0.53 15.50 5.24
C TRP A 66 1.58 14.80 6.10
N ASP A 67 1.99 15.44 7.21
CA ASP A 67 2.96 14.89 8.15
C ASP A 67 2.44 13.61 8.82
N THR A 68 1.17 13.61 9.24
CA THR A 68 0.54 12.46 9.90
C THR A 68 0.46 11.25 8.98
N TYR A 69 0.11 11.43 7.72
CA TYR A 69 0.05 10.34 6.75
C TYR A 69 1.45 9.82 6.41
N ASN A 70 2.44 10.69 6.26
CA ASN A 70 3.83 10.26 6.11
C ASN A 70 4.29 9.44 7.33
N ALA A 71 3.90 9.81 8.54
CA ALA A 71 4.17 9.03 9.75
C ALA A 71 3.49 7.65 9.71
N ILE A 72 2.20 7.56 9.34
CA ILE A 72 1.47 6.29 9.19
C ILE A 72 2.19 5.37 8.20
N PHE A 73 2.49 5.86 7.00
CA PHE A 73 3.18 5.04 5.99
C PHE A 73 4.61 4.70 6.38
N ALA A 74 5.32 5.57 7.11
CA ALA A 74 6.64 5.26 7.63
C ALA A 74 6.59 4.09 8.64
N VAL A 75 5.60 4.08 9.54
CA VAL A 75 5.37 2.96 10.46
C VAL A 75 5.01 1.69 9.68
N ALA A 76 4.14 1.78 8.66
CA ALA A 76 3.80 0.66 7.79
C ALA A 76 5.05 0.06 7.11
N LYS A 77 5.90 0.90 6.51
CA LYS A 77 7.16 0.49 5.85
C LYS A 77 8.14 -0.22 6.78
N GLN A 78 8.08 0.07 8.08
CA GLN A 78 8.95 -0.55 9.10
C GLN A 78 8.32 -1.75 9.82
N THR A 79 7.04 -2.03 9.56
CA THR A 79 6.30 -3.08 10.24
C THR A 79 6.12 -4.27 9.29
N PRO A 80 6.64 -5.47 9.62
CA PRO A 80 6.42 -6.67 8.82
C PRO A 80 4.93 -6.93 8.56
N PRO A 81 4.55 -7.48 7.39
CA PRO A 81 3.15 -7.61 6.96
C PRO A 81 2.23 -8.26 8.01
N GLU A 82 2.71 -9.32 8.66
CA GLU A 82 2.01 -10.09 9.67
C GLU A 82 1.79 -9.35 11.00
N LYS A 83 2.46 -8.20 11.18
CA LYS A 83 2.38 -7.34 12.37
C LYS A 83 1.69 -6.01 12.10
N GLN A 84 1.11 -5.80 10.92
CA GLN A 84 0.47 -4.54 10.55
C GLN A 84 -0.97 -4.40 11.05
N THR A 85 -1.62 -5.46 11.55
CA THR A 85 -2.99 -5.44 12.10
C THR A 85 -3.25 -4.27 13.04
N PRO A 86 -2.39 -3.96 14.04
CA PRO A 86 -2.57 -2.78 14.88
C PRO A 86 -2.78 -1.46 14.12
N LEU A 87 -1.94 -1.23 13.11
CA LEU A 87 -1.97 0.00 12.33
C LEU A 87 -3.24 0.09 11.46
N LEU A 88 -3.69 -1.06 10.96
CA LEU A 88 -4.91 -1.19 10.17
C LEU A 88 -6.15 -0.92 11.04
N ASP A 89 -6.20 -1.53 12.21
CA ASP A 89 -7.29 -1.35 13.17
C ASP A 89 -7.35 0.08 13.69
N PHE A 90 -6.18 0.70 13.95
CA PHE A 90 -6.06 2.12 14.24
C PHE A 90 -6.67 2.99 13.14
N LEU A 91 -6.28 2.80 11.88
CA LEU A 91 -6.76 3.66 10.80
C LEU A 91 -8.27 3.46 10.57
N GLN A 92 -8.77 2.23 10.65
CA GLN A 92 -10.20 1.94 10.55
C GLN A 92 -10.99 2.59 11.68
N ARG A 93 -10.53 2.45 12.92
CA ARG A 93 -11.16 3.08 14.08
C ARG A 93 -11.11 4.60 14.00
N LEU A 94 -10.01 5.18 13.52
CA LEU A 94 -9.85 6.62 13.33
C LEU A 94 -10.89 7.16 12.32
N ARG A 95 -11.15 6.45 11.21
CA ARG A 95 -12.19 6.81 10.22
C ARG A 95 -13.59 6.89 10.80
N GLU A 96 -13.87 6.16 11.88
CA GLU A 96 -15.16 6.17 12.58
C GLU A 96 -15.31 7.37 13.53
N THR A 97 -14.31 8.25 13.61
CA THR A 97 -14.34 9.42 14.49
C THR A 97 -14.70 10.71 13.75
N THR A 98 -14.99 11.75 14.52
CA THR A 98 -15.16 13.10 14.00
C THR A 98 -14.49 14.07 14.96
N VAL A 99 -13.76 15.03 14.40
CA VAL A 99 -13.19 16.16 15.12
C VAL A 99 -14.06 17.38 14.84
N THR A 100 -14.50 18.09 15.87
CA THR A 100 -15.31 19.30 15.72
C THR A 100 -14.41 20.53 15.61
N ALA A 101 -14.52 21.29 14.52
CA ALA A 101 -13.83 22.56 14.30
C ALA A 101 -14.34 23.68 15.23
N SER A 102 -13.69 24.84 15.21
CA SER A 102 -14.00 25.95 16.12
C SER A 102 -15.35 26.61 15.81
N ASP A 103 -15.87 26.41 14.61
CA ASP A 103 -17.21 26.83 14.17
C ASP A 103 -18.32 25.84 14.57
N GLY A 104 -17.99 24.75 15.27
CA GLY A 104 -18.93 23.71 15.68
C GLY A 104 -19.28 22.69 14.59
N GLN A 105 -18.72 22.80 13.39
CA GLN A 105 -18.89 21.83 12.30
C GLN A 105 -17.82 20.74 12.34
N PRO A 106 -18.00 19.62 11.62
CA PRO A 106 -16.92 18.66 11.41
C PRO A 106 -15.71 19.35 10.75
N LEU A 107 -14.51 19.11 11.29
CA LEU A 107 -13.25 19.56 10.73
C LEU A 107 -13.06 18.97 9.33
N LYS A 108 -12.74 19.84 8.37
CA LYS A 108 -12.63 19.48 6.95
C LYS A 108 -11.38 20.05 6.31
N LEU A 109 -10.89 19.34 5.29
CA LEU A 109 -9.97 19.86 4.30
C LEU A 109 -10.61 19.67 2.93
N ASN A 110 -10.75 20.73 2.13
CA ASN A 110 -11.34 20.66 0.77
C ASN A 110 -12.69 19.90 0.70
N ASN A 111 -13.61 20.21 1.63
CA ASN A 111 -14.93 19.56 1.80
C ASN A 111 -14.93 18.10 2.26
N GLN A 112 -13.78 17.48 2.45
CA GLN A 112 -13.65 16.12 2.98
C GLN A 112 -13.50 16.18 4.50
N VAL A 113 -14.27 15.36 5.21
CA VAL A 113 -14.24 15.27 6.67
C VAL A 113 -12.95 14.60 7.11
N VAL A 114 -12.21 15.29 7.97
CA VAL A 114 -10.95 14.77 8.53
C VAL A 114 -11.21 13.43 9.21
N TRP A 115 -10.28 12.51 9.02
CA TRP A 115 -10.33 11.10 9.41
C TRP A 115 -11.33 10.24 8.66
N LYS A 116 -12.59 10.63 8.51
CA LYS A 116 -13.59 9.81 7.80
C LYS A 116 -13.21 9.58 6.34
N ASP A 117 -12.92 10.68 5.64
CA ASP A 117 -12.72 10.71 4.20
C ASP A 117 -11.22 10.66 3.82
N LEU A 118 -10.33 10.76 4.82
CA LEU A 118 -8.87 10.78 4.68
C LEU A 118 -8.38 11.68 3.52
N PRO A 119 -8.70 13.00 3.55
CA PRO A 119 -8.27 13.92 2.50
C PRO A 119 -6.77 13.83 2.27
N THR A 120 -6.30 13.89 1.02
CA THR A 120 -4.87 13.80 0.60
C THR A 120 -4.11 12.53 0.99
N PHE A 121 -4.70 11.56 1.72
CA PHE A 121 -4.05 10.30 2.08
C PHE A 121 -3.56 9.51 0.86
N GLY A 122 -4.39 9.45 -0.19
CA GLY A 122 -4.04 8.83 -1.46
C GLY A 122 -2.88 9.53 -2.20
N TRP A 123 -2.68 10.84 -1.99
CA TRP A 123 -1.55 11.57 -2.59
C TRP A 123 -0.24 11.15 -1.94
N VAL A 124 -0.19 11.12 -0.61
CA VAL A 124 0.98 10.62 0.13
C VAL A 124 1.27 9.16 -0.23
N ALA A 125 0.23 8.33 -0.33
CA ALA A 125 0.38 6.95 -0.76
C ALA A 125 1.00 6.85 -2.17
N ARG A 126 0.60 7.73 -3.10
CA ARG A 126 1.09 7.74 -4.48
C ARG A 126 2.56 8.13 -4.57
N ASP A 127 2.98 9.11 -3.76
CA ASP A 127 4.37 9.55 -3.69
C ASP A 127 5.27 8.43 -3.14
N LEU A 128 4.80 7.73 -2.11
CA LEU A 128 5.56 6.64 -1.48
C LEU A 128 5.57 5.34 -2.30
N TRP A 129 4.58 5.13 -3.17
CA TRP A 129 4.54 4.00 -4.11
C TRP A 129 5.52 4.16 -5.29
N ASN A 130 6.19 5.31 -5.43
CA ASN A 130 7.04 5.62 -6.58
C ASN A 130 8.46 5.02 -6.51
N PHE A 131 8.59 3.77 -6.05
CA PHE A 131 9.87 3.04 -6.02
C PHE A 131 10.12 2.28 -7.33
N ASP A 132 11.38 1.97 -7.62
CA ASP A 132 11.80 1.24 -8.83
C ASP A 132 12.24 -0.19 -8.48
N THR A 133 11.45 -1.19 -8.87
CA THR A 133 11.78 -2.61 -8.66
C THR A 133 13.03 -3.06 -9.43
N SER A 134 13.50 -2.26 -10.39
CA SER A 134 14.71 -2.51 -11.17
C SER A 134 15.97 -1.88 -10.58
N ASP A 135 15.85 -1.12 -9.48
CA ASP A 135 16.99 -0.51 -8.82
C ASP A 135 17.86 -1.57 -8.13
N ALA A 136 18.92 -1.98 -8.84
CA ALA A 136 19.92 -2.91 -8.33
C ALA A 136 20.75 -2.32 -7.16
N SER A 137 20.72 -1.01 -6.95
CA SER A 137 21.41 -0.36 -5.84
C SER A 137 20.59 -0.32 -4.55
N ALA A 138 19.29 -0.63 -4.63
CA ALA A 138 18.41 -0.66 -3.47
C ALA A 138 18.87 -1.73 -2.45
N SER A 139 18.95 -1.32 -1.19
CA SER A 139 19.33 -2.16 -0.07
C SER A 139 18.29 -3.24 0.22
N ALA A 140 18.66 -4.23 1.03
CA ALA A 140 17.72 -5.25 1.49
C ALA A 140 16.58 -4.62 2.32
N GLU A 141 16.89 -3.59 3.12
CA GLU A 141 15.93 -2.83 3.93
C GLU A 141 14.97 -2.02 3.04
N GLU A 142 15.44 -1.42 1.95
CA GLU A 142 14.58 -0.73 0.99
C GLU A 142 13.58 -1.70 0.35
N LYS A 143 14.09 -2.82 -0.14
CA LYS A 143 13.26 -3.90 -0.74
C LYS A 143 12.25 -4.45 0.26
N ALA A 144 12.64 -4.64 1.52
CA ALA A 144 11.71 -5.03 2.59
C ALA A 144 10.64 -3.95 2.84
N SER A 145 11.01 -2.67 2.80
CA SER A 145 10.07 -1.57 2.98
C SER A 145 9.01 -1.50 1.88
N TRP A 146 9.37 -1.85 0.63
CA TRP A 146 8.42 -1.93 -0.49
C TRP A 146 7.43 -3.07 -0.29
N THR A 147 7.91 -4.24 0.15
CA THR A 147 7.06 -5.38 0.50
C THR A 147 6.07 -5.03 1.61
N ASN A 148 6.55 -4.40 2.68
CA ASN A 148 5.71 -3.96 3.79
C ASN A 148 4.65 -2.95 3.33
N LEU A 149 5.01 -1.99 2.48
CA LEU A 149 4.08 -1.01 1.92
C LEU A 149 3.02 -1.67 1.02
N SER A 150 3.44 -2.62 0.16
CA SER A 150 2.53 -3.38 -0.70
C SER A 150 1.51 -4.20 0.12
N ALA A 151 1.98 -4.85 1.18
CA ALA A 151 1.11 -5.57 2.11
C ALA A 151 0.13 -4.65 2.83
N PHE A 152 0.58 -3.48 3.28
CA PHE A 152 -0.28 -2.52 3.96
C PHE A 152 -1.39 -2.02 3.03
N ALA A 153 -1.06 -1.63 1.80
CA ALA A 153 -2.03 -1.21 0.80
C ALA A 153 -3.04 -2.32 0.45
N ALA A 154 -2.57 -3.57 0.34
CA ALA A 154 -3.44 -4.73 0.14
C ALA A 154 -4.41 -4.92 1.32
N GLN A 155 -3.90 -4.89 2.55
CA GLN A 155 -4.72 -5.06 3.74
C GLN A 155 -5.73 -3.93 3.98
N LEU A 156 -5.41 -2.70 3.54
CA LEU A 156 -6.37 -1.58 3.50
C LEU A 156 -7.45 -1.81 2.46
N THR A 157 -7.06 -2.24 1.25
CA THR A 157 -8.02 -2.53 0.16
C THR A 157 -8.99 -3.64 0.54
N ALA A 158 -8.52 -4.66 1.27
CA ALA A 158 -9.36 -5.73 1.79
C ALA A 158 -10.42 -5.26 2.80
N ARG A 159 -10.24 -4.07 3.40
CA ARG A 159 -11.17 -3.42 4.34
C ARG A 159 -11.97 -2.28 3.70
N ALA A 160 -11.73 -1.96 2.44
CA ALA A 160 -12.39 -0.86 1.74
C ALA A 160 -13.82 -1.24 1.33
N ASP A 161 -14.69 -0.24 1.23
CA ASP A 161 -15.97 -0.39 0.53
C ASP A 161 -15.73 -0.36 -0.99
N LEU A 162 -15.54 -1.54 -1.59
CA LEU A 162 -15.25 -1.68 -3.03
C LEU A 162 -16.44 -1.33 -3.94
N THR A 163 -17.63 -1.11 -3.38
CA THR A 163 -18.77 -0.57 -4.14
C THR A 163 -18.66 0.94 -4.33
N ASN A 164 -17.92 1.61 -3.45
CA ASN A 164 -17.56 3.01 -3.56
C ASN A 164 -16.17 3.16 -4.16
N SER A 165 -16.10 3.52 -5.45
CA SER A 165 -14.82 3.78 -6.14
C SER A 165 -13.97 4.92 -5.54
N GLN A 166 -14.52 5.68 -4.61
CA GLN A 166 -13.87 6.78 -3.90
C GLN A 166 -13.56 6.45 -2.44
N ASP A 167 -13.72 5.19 -1.99
CA ASP A 167 -13.30 4.84 -0.63
C ASP A 167 -11.78 5.09 -0.48
N PRO A 168 -11.34 5.84 0.53
CA PRO A 168 -9.93 6.22 0.67
C PRO A 168 -8.98 5.05 0.97
N LEU A 169 -9.51 3.86 1.26
CA LEU A 169 -8.73 2.64 1.46
C LEU A 169 -8.70 1.74 0.21
N ASP A 170 -9.42 2.08 -0.88
CA ASP A 170 -9.38 1.34 -2.14
C ASP A 170 -8.08 1.65 -2.90
N PHE A 171 -7.06 0.83 -2.68
CA PHE A 171 -5.79 0.86 -3.42
C PHE A 171 -5.75 -0.19 -4.54
N SER A 172 -6.90 -0.64 -5.05
CA SER A 172 -6.96 -1.66 -6.11
C SER A 172 -6.14 -1.29 -7.36
N LEU A 173 -6.00 -0.01 -7.68
CA LEU A 173 -5.12 0.42 -8.78
C LEU A 173 -3.65 0.04 -8.56
N TYR A 174 -3.18 0.04 -7.31
CA TYR A 174 -1.79 -0.33 -6.99
C TYR A 174 -1.60 -1.84 -7.11
N ALA A 175 -2.63 -2.60 -6.74
CA ALA A 175 -2.68 -4.03 -7.00
C ALA A 175 -2.54 -4.33 -8.50
N LEU A 176 -3.29 -3.59 -9.33
CA LEU A 176 -3.21 -3.74 -10.78
C LEU A 176 -1.79 -3.49 -11.29
N TRP A 177 -1.13 -2.44 -10.81
CA TRP A 177 0.23 -2.11 -11.22
C TRP A 177 1.24 -3.18 -10.79
N ALA A 178 1.15 -3.67 -9.54
CA ALA A 178 2.02 -4.72 -9.03
C ALA A 178 1.84 -6.05 -9.81
N LEU A 179 0.59 -6.46 -10.04
CA LEU A 179 0.25 -7.68 -10.79
C LEU A 179 0.66 -7.58 -12.26
N ARG A 180 0.43 -6.42 -12.89
CA ARG A 180 0.89 -6.14 -14.26
C ARG A 180 2.41 -6.25 -14.35
N GLU A 181 3.12 -5.60 -13.45
CA GLU A 181 4.58 -5.65 -13.46
C GLU A 181 5.08 -7.09 -13.31
N ALA A 182 4.56 -7.85 -12.34
CA ALA A 182 5.01 -9.22 -12.11
C ALA A 182 4.64 -10.21 -13.24
N PHE A 183 3.44 -10.10 -13.81
CA PHE A 183 2.86 -11.18 -14.62
C PHE A 183 2.63 -10.82 -16.08
N GLU A 184 2.53 -9.53 -16.41
CA GLU A 184 2.20 -9.06 -17.76
C GLU A 184 3.38 -8.39 -18.47
N GLU A 185 4.48 -8.08 -17.78
CA GLU A 185 5.68 -7.54 -18.42
C GLU A 185 6.64 -8.64 -18.90
N ASP A 186 7.25 -8.41 -20.06
CA ASP A 186 8.38 -9.21 -20.54
C ASP A 186 9.67 -8.83 -19.80
N PHE A 187 10.13 -9.76 -18.96
CA PHE A 187 11.42 -9.66 -18.30
C PHE A 187 12.49 -10.30 -19.19
N ALA A 188 13.46 -9.52 -19.65
CA ALA A 188 14.65 -10.07 -20.28
C ALA A 188 15.39 -11.00 -19.28
N ALA A 189 16.11 -12.01 -19.77
CA ALA A 189 16.80 -12.99 -18.91
C ALA A 189 17.76 -12.36 -17.88
N ALA A 190 18.26 -11.14 -18.12
CA ALA A 190 19.11 -10.39 -17.19
C ALA A 190 18.35 -9.72 -16.03
N SER A 191 17.02 -9.88 -15.92
CA SER A 191 16.15 -9.18 -14.96
C SER A 191 15.49 -10.10 -13.92
N VAL A 192 16.14 -11.22 -13.59
CA VAL A 192 15.65 -12.20 -12.59
C VAL A 192 15.38 -11.55 -11.23
N GLU A 193 16.27 -10.66 -10.77
CA GLU A 193 16.08 -9.97 -9.48
C GLU A 193 14.87 -9.03 -9.51
N ARG A 194 14.72 -8.23 -10.57
CA ARG A 194 13.55 -7.37 -10.78
C ARG A 194 12.26 -8.19 -10.76
N ASN A 195 12.24 -9.31 -11.50
CA ASN A 195 11.09 -10.20 -11.55
C ASN A 195 10.79 -10.80 -10.16
N SER A 196 11.82 -11.20 -9.39
CA SER A 196 11.65 -11.69 -8.01
C SER A 196 11.00 -10.62 -7.12
N ILE A 197 11.49 -9.38 -7.14
CA ILE A 197 10.91 -8.28 -6.36
C ILE A 197 9.47 -8.00 -6.78
N ALA A 198 9.21 -7.80 -8.07
CA ALA A 198 7.85 -7.55 -8.59
C ALA A 198 6.89 -8.68 -8.17
N THR A 199 7.32 -9.94 -8.27
CA THR A 199 6.54 -11.11 -7.85
C THR A 199 6.25 -11.10 -6.35
N ARG A 200 7.22 -10.75 -5.50
CA ARG A 200 7.01 -10.62 -4.04
C ARG A 200 5.99 -9.54 -3.69
N LEU A 201 5.99 -8.41 -4.41
CA LEU A 201 5.04 -7.32 -4.19
C LEU A 201 3.63 -7.72 -4.63
N ALA A 202 3.49 -8.31 -5.83
CA ALA A 202 2.25 -8.87 -6.34
C ALA A 202 1.66 -9.92 -5.40
N TYR A 203 2.52 -10.74 -4.79
CA TYR A 203 2.10 -11.75 -3.83
C TYR A 203 1.42 -11.19 -2.58
N GLN A 204 1.82 -10.01 -2.11
CA GLN A 204 1.16 -9.38 -0.96
C GLN A 204 -0.32 -9.12 -1.25
N TRP A 205 -0.65 -8.67 -2.46
CA TRP A 205 -2.04 -8.43 -2.88
C TRP A 205 -2.87 -9.70 -2.93
N LEU A 206 -2.30 -10.77 -3.46
CA LEU A 206 -2.96 -12.08 -3.54
C LEU A 206 -3.13 -12.75 -2.17
N SER A 207 -2.27 -12.40 -1.22
CA SER A 207 -2.32 -12.96 0.14
C SER A 207 -3.29 -12.21 1.04
N TYR A 208 -3.28 -10.88 0.97
CA TYR A 208 -4.01 -10.02 1.89
C TYR A 208 -5.32 -9.45 1.34
N ALA A 209 -5.50 -9.44 0.02
CA ALA A 209 -6.70 -8.94 -0.64
C ALA A 209 -7.28 -9.89 -1.73
N PRO A 210 -7.24 -11.24 -1.57
CA PRO A 210 -7.65 -12.16 -2.64
C PRO A 210 -9.13 -11.98 -3.03
N ASP A 211 -10.02 -11.80 -2.05
CA ASP A 211 -11.45 -11.57 -2.28
C ASP A 211 -11.71 -10.26 -3.03
N ALA A 212 -11.06 -9.18 -2.59
CA ALA A 212 -11.18 -7.88 -3.24
C ALA A 212 -10.77 -7.94 -4.73
N LEU A 213 -9.64 -8.58 -5.03
CA LEU A 213 -9.17 -8.73 -6.42
C LEU A 213 -10.10 -9.58 -7.26
N HIS A 214 -10.59 -10.69 -6.71
CA HIS A 214 -11.53 -11.56 -7.39
C HIS A 214 -12.85 -10.83 -7.70
N ASP A 215 -13.44 -10.18 -6.70
CA ASP A 215 -14.71 -9.47 -6.84
C ASP A 215 -14.62 -8.30 -7.82
N LEU A 216 -13.54 -7.51 -7.77
CA LEU A 216 -13.30 -6.42 -8.72
C LEU A 216 -13.09 -6.93 -10.14
N SER A 217 -12.43 -8.08 -10.29
CA SER A 217 -12.23 -8.73 -11.60
C SER A 217 -13.53 -9.29 -12.16
N LEU A 218 -14.36 -9.92 -11.32
CA LEU A 218 -15.67 -10.44 -11.71
C LEU A 218 -16.63 -9.32 -12.12
N LYS A 219 -16.64 -8.21 -11.38
CA LYS A 219 -17.51 -7.06 -11.67
C LYS A 219 -17.02 -6.22 -12.85
N GLY A 220 -15.75 -6.34 -13.23
CA GLY A 220 -15.11 -5.47 -14.21
C GLY A 220 -14.88 -4.08 -13.63
N ARG A 221 -13.66 -3.80 -13.16
CA ARG A 221 -13.26 -2.48 -12.66
C ARG A 221 -12.35 -1.81 -13.67
N ASP A 222 -12.86 -0.78 -14.33
CA ASP A 222 -12.06 0.11 -15.18
C ASP A 222 -11.37 1.19 -14.35
N PHE A 223 -10.22 1.66 -14.84
CA PHE A 223 -9.48 2.79 -14.30
C PHE A 223 -9.24 3.84 -15.39
N ASP A 224 -9.16 5.10 -14.97
CA ASP A 224 -9.06 6.22 -15.89
C ASP A 224 -7.77 6.23 -16.73
N GLY A 225 -7.93 6.71 -17.96
CA GLY A 225 -6.83 6.97 -18.88
C GLY A 225 -6.01 5.72 -19.21
N LYS A 226 -4.70 5.79 -18.98
CA LYS A 226 -3.76 4.70 -19.27
C LYS A 226 -3.45 3.82 -18.05
N SER A 227 -4.01 4.15 -16.88
CA SER A 227 -3.68 3.50 -15.61
C SER A 227 -4.02 2.01 -15.63
N GLY A 228 -5.11 1.68 -16.33
CA GLY A 228 -5.66 0.34 -16.47
C GLY A 228 -5.06 -0.54 -17.57
N LYS A 229 -4.13 -0.05 -18.38
CA LYS A 229 -3.62 -0.76 -19.56
C LYS A 229 -2.95 -2.11 -19.22
N PRO A 230 -2.98 -3.08 -20.16
CA PRO A 230 -2.20 -4.32 -20.04
C PRO A 230 -0.69 -4.06 -20.05
N GLY A 231 0.08 -5.02 -19.54
CA GLY A 231 1.53 -5.07 -19.71
C GLY A 231 1.95 -5.55 -21.12
N SER A 232 3.25 -5.49 -21.40
CA SER A 232 3.82 -5.75 -22.73
C SER A 232 3.45 -7.11 -23.35
N LYS A 233 3.33 -8.19 -22.55
CA LYS A 233 2.93 -9.54 -23.02
C LYS A 233 1.51 -9.60 -23.59
N PHE A 234 0.68 -8.63 -23.21
CA PHE A 234 -0.76 -8.59 -23.53
C PHE A 234 -1.12 -7.25 -24.18
N ALA A 235 -0.17 -6.60 -24.86
CA ALA A 235 -0.34 -5.28 -25.45
C ALA A 235 -1.45 -5.21 -26.54
N ASP A 236 -1.86 -6.36 -27.07
CA ASP A 236 -2.97 -6.53 -28.02
C ASP A 236 -4.35 -6.59 -27.34
N ARG A 237 -4.39 -6.66 -26.00
CA ARG A 237 -5.64 -6.73 -25.23
C ARG A 237 -6.18 -5.33 -24.93
N GLU A 238 -7.48 -5.13 -25.12
CA GLU A 238 -8.15 -3.85 -24.84
C GLU A 238 -8.57 -3.70 -23.36
N TRP A 239 -7.75 -4.19 -22.42
CA TRP A 239 -8.06 -4.11 -20.99
C TRP A 239 -7.92 -2.68 -20.45
N LYS A 240 -8.92 -2.24 -19.70
CA LYS A 240 -8.98 -0.92 -19.02
C LYS A 240 -8.88 -1.02 -17.50
N GLY A 241 -8.66 -2.21 -16.96
CA GLY A 241 -8.48 -2.45 -15.54
C GLY A 241 -8.58 -3.93 -15.17
N MET A 242 -9.28 -4.24 -14.09
CA MET A 242 -9.49 -5.61 -13.61
C MET A 242 -10.68 -6.24 -14.33
N ASN A 243 -10.49 -7.47 -14.83
CA ASN A 243 -11.53 -8.28 -15.44
C ASN A 243 -11.19 -9.77 -15.29
N GLU A 244 -12.17 -10.65 -15.46
CA GLU A 244 -12.00 -12.09 -15.31
C GLU A 244 -10.90 -12.69 -16.18
N ALA A 245 -10.81 -12.30 -17.46
CA ALA A 245 -9.79 -12.83 -18.36
C ALA A 245 -8.36 -12.46 -17.91
N ARG A 246 -8.18 -11.23 -17.42
CA ARG A 246 -6.92 -10.74 -16.88
C ARG A 246 -6.57 -11.41 -15.55
N TYR A 247 -7.56 -11.62 -14.69
CA TYR A 247 -7.39 -12.37 -13.45
C TYR A 247 -6.94 -13.82 -13.71
N GLY A 248 -7.50 -14.47 -14.74
CA GLY A 248 -7.07 -15.80 -15.18
C GLY A 248 -5.60 -15.85 -15.56
N VAL A 249 -5.10 -14.85 -16.29
CA VAL A 249 -3.67 -14.72 -16.63
C VAL A 249 -2.78 -14.64 -15.38
N TRP A 250 -3.20 -13.89 -14.37
CA TRP A 250 -2.47 -13.81 -13.10
C TRP A 250 -2.46 -15.16 -12.38
N ALA A 251 -3.62 -15.84 -12.30
CA ALA A 251 -3.75 -17.15 -11.68
C ALA A 251 -2.87 -18.23 -12.35
N ASP A 252 -2.84 -18.24 -13.69
CA ASP A 252 -1.98 -19.14 -14.46
C ASP A 252 -0.50 -18.85 -14.23
N SER A 253 -0.13 -17.56 -14.20
CA SER A 253 1.25 -17.13 -13.95
C SER A 253 1.73 -17.58 -12.57
N ILE A 254 0.92 -17.39 -11.53
CA ILE A 254 1.22 -17.85 -10.16
C ILE A 254 1.39 -19.36 -10.12
N THR A 255 0.49 -20.10 -10.78
CA THR A 255 0.57 -21.56 -10.86
C THR A 255 1.88 -22.01 -11.52
N SER A 256 2.28 -21.38 -12.62
CA SER A 256 3.57 -21.64 -13.26
C SER A 256 4.74 -21.35 -12.32
N ILE A 257 4.78 -20.16 -11.71
CA ILE A 257 5.85 -19.73 -10.80
C ILE A 257 6.00 -20.70 -9.61
N SER A 258 4.88 -21.20 -9.07
CA SER A 258 4.87 -22.18 -7.96
C SER A 258 5.60 -23.49 -8.28
N GLN A 259 5.81 -23.78 -9.56
CA GLN A 259 6.46 -24.98 -10.09
C GLN A 259 7.87 -24.69 -10.62
N THR A 260 8.08 -23.52 -11.25
CA THR A 260 9.28 -23.24 -12.04
C THR A 260 10.26 -22.24 -11.42
N ALA A 261 9.84 -21.46 -10.42
CA ALA A 261 10.70 -20.43 -9.85
C ALA A 261 11.95 -21.04 -9.19
N SER A 262 13.12 -20.47 -9.49
CA SER A 262 14.40 -20.88 -8.90
C SER A 262 14.61 -20.31 -7.50
N ASP A 263 14.04 -19.13 -7.24
CA ASP A 263 14.00 -18.49 -5.92
C ASP A 263 12.97 -19.24 -5.04
N GLU A 264 13.45 -19.89 -3.98
CA GLU A 264 12.59 -20.71 -3.11
C GLU A 264 11.56 -19.88 -2.35
N GLU A 265 11.89 -18.65 -1.97
CA GLU A 265 10.95 -17.77 -1.28
C GLU A 265 9.81 -17.41 -2.24
N VAL A 266 10.13 -16.97 -3.46
CA VAL A 266 9.13 -16.69 -4.50
C VAL A 266 8.28 -17.91 -4.82
N ARG A 267 8.91 -19.09 -4.90
CA ARG A 267 8.22 -20.36 -5.15
C ARG A 267 7.26 -20.73 -4.02
N ALA A 268 7.70 -20.58 -2.77
CA ALA A 268 6.89 -20.88 -1.58
C ALA A 268 5.68 -19.95 -1.49
N LEU A 269 5.90 -18.64 -1.69
CA LEU A 269 4.83 -17.66 -1.78
C LEU A 269 3.84 -18.08 -2.88
N ALA A 270 4.29 -18.26 -4.13
CA ALA A 270 3.41 -18.64 -5.24
C ALA A 270 2.58 -19.91 -4.98
N ARG A 271 3.12 -20.92 -4.26
CA ARG A 271 2.35 -22.10 -3.84
C ARG A 271 1.21 -21.76 -2.89
N GLU A 272 1.45 -20.90 -1.90
CA GLU A 272 0.42 -20.48 -0.96
C GLU A 272 -0.68 -19.65 -1.66
N ALA A 273 -0.34 -18.71 -2.56
CA ALA A 273 -1.37 -18.01 -3.36
C ALA A 273 -2.15 -18.98 -4.25
N ALA A 274 -1.47 -19.89 -4.96
CA ALA A 274 -2.14 -20.86 -5.83
C ALA A 274 -3.12 -21.75 -5.05
N ALA A 275 -2.82 -22.09 -3.79
CA ALA A 275 -3.73 -22.83 -2.93
C ALA A 275 -5.00 -22.02 -2.62
N LYS A 276 -4.85 -20.72 -2.27
CA LYS A 276 -5.97 -19.81 -1.97
C LYS A 276 -6.87 -19.54 -3.18
N LEU A 277 -6.30 -19.55 -4.39
CA LEU A 277 -7.04 -19.40 -5.65
C LEU A 277 -7.85 -20.65 -6.03
N LYS A 278 -7.45 -21.85 -5.59
CA LYS A 278 -8.14 -23.12 -5.90
C LYS A 278 -9.28 -23.47 -4.95
N THR A 279 -9.31 -22.85 -3.79
CA THR A 279 -10.31 -23.10 -2.73
C THR A 279 -11.58 -22.26 -2.87
N LYS A 280 -11.74 -21.55 -3.98
CA LYS A 280 -12.88 -20.68 -4.31
C LYS A 280 -13.47 -21.13 -5.65
#